data_AF-H4F5V8-F1
#
_entry.id   AF-H4F5V8-F1
#
_cell.length_a   1.000
_cell.length_b   1.000
_cell.length_c   1.000
_cell.angle_alpha   90.00
_cell.angle_beta   90.00
_cell.angle_gamma   90.00
#
_symmetry.space_group_name_H-M   'P 1'
#
loop_
_entity.id
_entity.type
_entity.pdbx_description
1 polymer ?
#
loop_
_entity_poly.entity_id
_entity_poly.type
_entity_poly.pdbx_seq_one_letter_code
_entity_poly.pdbx_strand_id
1 'polypeptide(L)'
;MIEKFRVLQDVKYRREDACLRALQTARAMLSNAIQLRQEQATAVAESAVTLTDRENAIYQRIMQKVVATGEIELSKERVLLVYKGHQQLEDDLELASQRCAVLAKDVEDARHVYQ
;
A
#
# COMPACT_ATOMS: atom_id res chain seq x y z
N MET A 1 -51.04 -1.42 -20.50
CA MET A 1 -50.07 -0.32 -20.28
C MET A 1 -49.49 -0.32 -18.86
N ILE A 2 -50.31 -0.53 -17.83
CA ILE A 2 -49.88 -0.53 -16.41
C ILE A 2 -48.78 -1.59 -16.11
N GLU A 3 -48.87 -2.78 -16.70
CA GLU A 3 -47.87 -3.85 -16.51
C GLU A 3 -46.48 -3.49 -17.06
N LYS A 4 -46.42 -2.77 -18.19
CA LYS A 4 -45.14 -2.33 -18.78
C LYS A 4 -44.45 -1.29 -17.90
N PHE A 5 -45.21 -0.41 -17.23
CA PHE A 5 -44.66 0.53 -16.25
C PHE A 5 -44.13 -0.18 -15.00
N ARG A 6 -44.80 -1.23 -14.53
CA ARG A 6 -44.33 -2.05 -13.40
C ARG A 6 -42.99 -2.72 -13.71
N VAL A 7 -42.86 -3.30 -14.91
CA VAL A 7 -41.59 -3.91 -15.37
C VAL A 7 -40.46 -2.88 -15.44
N LEU A 8 -40.72 -1.67 -15.95
CA LEU A 8 -39.72 -0.60 -15.98
C LEU A 8 -39.30 -0.14 -14.58
N GLN A 9 -40.25 -0.08 -13.65
CA GLN A 9 -39.98 0.25 -12.26
C GLN A 9 -39.12 -0.84 -11.58
N ASP A 10 -39.42 -2.12 -11.81
CA ASP A 10 -38.62 -3.24 -11.28
C ASP A 10 -37.19 -3.25 -11.84
N VAL A 11 -37.03 -2.94 -13.13
CA VAL A 11 -35.70 -2.82 -13.76
C VAL A 11 -34.90 -1.65 -13.17
N LYS A 12 -35.57 -0.52 -12.91
CA LYS A 12 -34.94 0.63 -12.25
C LYS A 12 -34.45 0.27 -10.85
N TYR A 13 -35.29 -0.33 -10.00
CA TYR A 13 -34.90 -0.75 -8.66
C TYR A 13 -33.72 -1.73 -8.68
N ARG A 14 -33.73 -2.73 -9.58
CA ARG A 14 -32.62 -3.67 -9.71
C ARG A 14 -31.31 -2.99 -10.11
N ARG A 15 -31.37 -1.95 -10.95
CA ARG A 15 -30.19 -1.16 -11.32
C ARG A 15 -29.67 -0.32 -10.15
N GLU A 16 -30.57 0.33 -9.41
CA GLU A 16 -30.20 1.10 -8.21
C GLU A 16 -29.56 0.19 -7.15
N ASP A 17 -30.13 -0.97 -6.88
CA ASP A 17 -29.56 -1.98 -5.97
C ASP A 17 -28.18 -2.47 -6.43
N ALA A 18 -28.01 -2.73 -7.73
CA ALA A 18 -26.73 -3.13 -8.29
C ALA A 18 -25.67 -2.03 -8.15
N CYS A 19 -26.04 -0.77 -8.41
CA CYS A 19 -25.14 0.38 -8.24
C CYS A 19 -24.76 0.61 -6.78
N LEU A 20 -25.72 0.47 -5.85
CA LEU A 20 -25.46 0.55 -4.41
C LEU A 20 -24.47 -0.51 -3.94
N ARG A 21 -24.65 -1.76 -4.37
CA ARG A 21 -23.70 -2.85 -4.04
C ARG A 21 -22.32 -2.57 -4.61
N ALA A 22 -22.24 -2.13 -5.86
CA ALA A 22 -20.96 -1.77 -6.49
C ALA A 22 -20.24 -0.67 -5.70
N LEU A 23 -20.95 0.40 -5.31
CA LEU A 23 -20.40 1.50 -4.51
C LEU A 23 -19.92 1.01 -3.12
N GLN A 24 -20.70 0.15 -2.46
CA GLN A 24 -20.30 -0.44 -1.17
C GLN A 24 -19.04 -1.30 -1.31
N THR A 25 -18.95 -2.12 -2.36
CA THR A 25 -17.75 -2.94 -2.60
C THR A 25 -16.52 -2.07 -2.87
N ALA A 26 -16.64 -1.02 -3.70
CA ALA A 26 -15.55 -0.11 -3.99
C ALA A 26 -15.07 0.62 -2.72
N ARG A 27 -15.99 1.06 -1.86
CA ARG A 27 -15.66 1.67 -0.55
C ARG A 27 -14.93 0.71 0.38
N ALA A 28 -15.38 -0.54 0.46
CA ALA A 28 -14.72 -1.56 1.28
C ALA A 28 -13.31 -1.88 0.75
N MET A 29 -13.13 -1.92 -0.57
CA MET A 29 -11.80 -2.09 -1.17
C MET A 29 -10.88 -0.90 -0.85
N LEU A 30 -11.40 0.32 -0.94
CA LEU A 30 -10.65 1.53 -0.60
C LEU A 30 -10.25 1.57 0.88
N SER A 31 -11.16 1.22 1.80
CA SER A 31 -10.83 1.19 3.24
C SER A 31 -9.71 0.18 3.54
N ASN A 32 -9.77 -1.00 2.93
CA ASN A 32 -8.74 -2.01 3.10
C ASN A 32 -7.39 -1.55 2.53
N ALA A 33 -7.39 -0.89 1.37
CA ALA A 33 -6.18 -0.36 0.77
C ALA A 33 -5.56 0.76 1.63
N ILE A 34 -6.37 1.64 2.21
CA ILE A 34 -5.91 2.69 3.13
C ILE A 34 -5.26 2.08 4.36
N GLN A 35 -5.87 1.04 4.94
CA GLN A 35 -5.31 0.35 6.09
C GLN A 35 -3.94 -0.26 5.74
N LEU A 36 -3.83 -0.96 4.62
CA LEU A 36 -2.55 -1.52 4.16
C LEU A 36 -1.48 -0.43 3.96
N ARG A 37 -1.86 0.71 3.36
CA ARG A 37 -0.94 1.85 3.19
C ARG A 37 -0.48 2.39 4.53
N GLN A 38 -1.35 2.44 5.54
CA GLN A 38 -0.98 2.89 6.88
C GLN A 38 0.01 1.91 7.54
N GLU A 39 -0.23 0.61 7.44
CA GLU A 39 0.67 -0.43 7.95
C GLU A 39 2.07 -0.34 7.30
N GLN A 40 2.13 -0.13 5.98
CA GLN A 40 3.41 0.07 5.29
C GLN A 40 4.07 1.40 5.66
N ALA A 41 3.30 2.49 5.83
CA ALA A 41 3.85 3.76 6.27
C ALA A 41 4.46 3.66 7.66
N THR A 42 3.84 2.91 8.58
CA THR A 42 4.42 2.64 9.90
C THR A 42 5.71 1.81 9.79
N ALA A 43 5.75 0.79 8.93
CA ALA A 43 6.95 -0.01 8.72
C ALA A 43 8.13 0.80 8.14
N VAL A 44 7.86 1.69 7.18
CA VAL A 44 8.86 2.62 6.62
C VAL A 44 9.38 3.56 7.70
N ALA A 45 8.49 4.14 8.52
CA ALA A 45 8.87 5.04 9.60
C ALA A 45 9.75 4.34 10.66
N GLU A 46 9.37 3.14 11.10
CA GLU A 46 10.16 2.33 12.04
C GLU A 46 11.52 1.93 11.46
N SER A 47 11.55 1.55 10.17
CA SER A 47 12.79 1.25 9.47
C SER A 47 13.70 2.48 9.39
N ALA A 48 13.17 3.65 9.06
CA ALA A 48 13.93 4.89 8.95
C ALA A 48 14.57 5.29 10.29
N VAL A 49 13.83 5.17 11.40
CA VAL A 49 14.37 5.46 12.75
C VAL A 49 15.52 4.53 13.11
N THR A 50 15.43 3.25 12.75
CA THR A 50 16.43 2.23 13.12
C THR A 50 17.53 2.04 12.06
N LEU A 51 17.48 2.75 10.94
CA LEU A 51 18.36 2.49 9.78
C LEU A 51 19.82 2.76 10.12
N THR A 52 20.10 3.94 10.68
CA THR A 52 21.44 4.39 11.07
C THR A 52 22.02 3.51 12.18
N ASP A 53 21.21 3.08 13.14
CA ASP A 53 21.65 2.22 14.22
C ASP A 53 22.02 0.81 13.73
N ARG A 54 21.23 0.27 12.79
CA ARG A 54 21.53 -1.02 12.14
C ARG A 54 22.81 -0.95 11.31
N GLU A 55 23.02 0.14 10.57
CA GLU A 55 24.26 0.39 9.84
C GLU A 55 25.47 0.51 10.77
N ASN A 56 25.37 1.33 11.82
CA ASN A 56 26.42 1.53 12.81
C ASN A 56 26.79 0.21 13.51
N ALA A 57 25.81 -0.63 13.84
CA ALA A 57 26.06 -1.94 14.44
C ALA A 57 26.87 -2.88 13.54
N ILE A 58 26.76 -2.74 12.21
CA ILE A 58 27.58 -3.49 11.26
C ILE A 58 29.02 -2.95 11.28
N TYR A 59 29.20 -1.63 11.20
CA TYR A 59 30.53 -1.02 11.19
C TYR A 59 31.30 -1.18 12.51
N GLN A 60 30.62 -1.16 13.67
CA GLN A 60 31.25 -1.40 14.98
C GLN A 60 32.02 -2.72 15.06
N ARG A 61 31.68 -3.70 14.23
CA ARG A 61 32.38 -4.99 14.21
C ARG A 61 33.79 -4.88 13.64
N ILE A 62 34.00 -3.97 12.69
CA ILE A 62 35.26 -3.81 11.94
C ILE A 62 36.02 -2.52 12.27
N MET A 63 35.32 -1.49 12.77
CA MET A 63 35.91 -0.21 13.15
C MET A 63 37.00 -0.39 14.21
N GLN A 64 38.15 0.25 13.97
CA GLN A 64 39.31 0.26 14.87
C GLN A 64 39.89 -1.13 15.18
N LYS A 65 39.62 -2.13 14.33
CA LYS A 65 40.19 -3.47 14.42
C LYS A 65 41.00 -3.81 13.18
N VAL A 66 42.01 -4.65 13.35
CA VAL A 66 42.72 -5.25 12.22
C VAL A 66 41.90 -6.43 11.72
N VAL A 67 41.27 -6.28 10.57
CA VAL A 67 40.39 -7.28 9.96
C VAL A 67 40.81 -7.58 8.53
N ALA A 68 40.54 -8.79 8.07
CA ALA A 68 40.85 -9.21 6.71
C ALA A 68 39.99 -8.43 5.70
N THR A 69 40.50 -8.22 4.49
CA THR A 69 39.78 -7.52 3.40
C THR A 69 38.40 -8.14 3.11
N GLY A 70 38.26 -9.46 3.26
CA GLY A 70 36.98 -10.14 3.11
C GLY A 70 35.92 -9.72 4.12
N GLU A 71 36.29 -9.37 5.35
CA GLU A 71 35.34 -8.90 6.37
C GLU A 71 34.83 -7.48 6.07
N ILE A 72 35.63 -6.67 5.38
CA ILE A 72 35.23 -5.34 4.92
C ILE A 72 34.18 -5.46 3.82
N GLU A 73 34.40 -6.31 2.81
CA GLU A 73 33.42 -6.55 1.75
C GLU A 73 32.12 -7.15 2.29
N LEU A 74 32.18 -8.11 3.22
CA LEU A 74 30.99 -8.65 3.89
C LEU A 74 30.21 -7.57 4.66
N SER A 75 30.91 -6.63 5.30
CA SER A 75 30.27 -5.53 6.01
C SER A 75 29.55 -4.58 5.05
N LYS A 76 30.19 -4.25 3.92
CA LYS A 76 29.59 -3.48 2.84
C LYS A 76 28.35 -4.16 2.25
N GLU A 77 28.41 -5.47 1.97
CA GLU A 77 27.26 -6.23 1.49
C GLU A 77 26.09 -6.22 2.49
N ARG A 78 26.39 -6.32 3.79
CA ARG A 78 25.37 -6.24 4.85
C ARG A 78 24.72 -4.86 4.93
N VAL A 79 25.50 -3.80 4.84
CA VAL A 79 24.98 -2.42 4.81
C VAL A 79 24.10 -2.22 3.58
N LEU A 80 24.57 -2.65 2.40
CA LEU A 80 23.78 -2.61 1.17
C LEU A 80 22.46 -3.38 1.31
N LEU A 81 22.45 -4.53 2.00
CA LEU A 81 21.24 -5.31 2.23
C LEU A 81 20.25 -4.56 3.14
N VAL A 82 20.74 -3.87 4.19
CA VAL A 82 19.90 -3.04 5.06
C VAL A 82 19.24 -1.91 4.27
N TYR A 83 20.01 -1.19 3.46
CA TYR A 83 19.48 -0.12 2.61
C TYR A 83 18.51 -0.64 1.55
N LYS A 84 18.81 -1.78 0.90
CA LYS A 84 17.88 -2.42 -0.04
C LYS A 84 16.58 -2.82 0.63
N GLY A 85 16.62 -3.35 1.85
CA GLY A 85 15.42 -3.68 2.61
C GLY A 85 14.59 -2.45 2.93
N HIS A 86 15.21 -1.31 3.25
CA HIS A 86 14.49 -0.05 3.44
C HIS A 86 13.87 0.47 2.14
N GLN A 87 14.62 0.44 1.04
CA GLN A 87 14.12 0.85 -0.28
C GLN A 87 12.90 0.02 -0.69
N GLN A 88 12.91 -1.30 -0.46
CA GLN A 88 11.76 -2.16 -0.73
C GLN A 88 10.51 -1.73 0.04
N LEU A 89 10.65 -1.33 1.29
CA LEU A 89 9.53 -0.82 2.09
C LEU A 89 8.98 0.50 1.51
N GLU A 90 9.84 1.38 1.01
CA GLU A 90 9.43 2.62 0.34
C GLU A 90 8.69 2.34 -0.97
N ASP A 91 9.22 1.42 -1.79
CA ASP A 91 8.60 1.00 -3.05
C ASP A 91 7.21 0.37 -2.79
N ASP A 92 7.09 -0.46 -1.75
CA ASP A 92 5.82 -1.07 -1.33
C ASP A 92 4.79 -0.02 -0.90
N LEU A 93 5.22 0.99 -0.14
CA LEU A 93 4.37 2.11 0.28
C LEU A 93 3.91 2.95 -0.92
N GLU A 94 4.79 3.17 -1.90
CA GLU A 94 4.44 3.87 -3.13
C GLU A 94 3.37 3.10 -3.90
N LEU A 95 3.56 1.78 -4.07
CA LEU A 95 2.60 0.91 -4.76
C LEU A 95 1.23 0.92 -4.07
N ALA A 96 1.18 0.84 -2.74
CA ALA A 96 -0.10 0.94 -2.02
C ALA A 96 -0.74 2.32 -2.12
N SER A 97 0.06 3.39 -2.16
CA SER A 97 -0.43 4.75 -2.37
C SER A 97 -1.06 4.91 -3.75
N GLN A 98 -0.42 4.38 -4.80
CA GLN A 98 -0.97 4.35 -6.16
C GLN A 98 -2.28 3.55 -6.19
N ARG A 99 -2.32 2.38 -5.52
CA ARG A 99 -3.53 1.57 -5.42
C ARG A 99 -4.69 2.29 -4.71
N CYS A 100 -4.40 3.05 -3.66
CA CYS A 100 -5.39 3.88 -2.99
C CYS A 100 -5.94 4.97 -3.92
N ALA A 101 -5.09 5.60 -4.72
CA ALA A 101 -5.51 6.63 -5.68
C ALA A 101 -6.43 6.05 -6.77
N VAL A 102 -6.11 4.87 -7.31
CA VAL A 102 -6.97 4.18 -8.28
C VAL A 102 -8.32 3.84 -7.67
N LEU A 103 -8.34 3.22 -6.48
CA LEU A 103 -9.59 2.85 -5.82
C LEU A 103 -10.43 4.05 -5.38
N ALA A 104 -9.78 5.17 -5.03
CA ALA A 104 -10.49 6.42 -4.71
C ALA A 104 -11.23 6.94 -5.94
N LYS A 105 -10.59 6.89 -7.10
CA LYS A 105 -11.22 7.23 -8.38
C LYS A 105 -12.38 6.30 -8.72
N ASP A 106 -12.21 4.99 -8.53
CA ASP A 106 -13.29 4.01 -8.77
C ASP A 106 -14.52 4.27 -7.87
N VAL A 107 -14.31 4.73 -6.63
CA VAL A 107 -15.38 5.12 -5.71
C VAL A 107 -16.08 6.41 -6.18
N GLU A 108 -15.33 7.38 -6.70
CA GLU A 108 -15.90 8.61 -7.28
C GLU A 108 -16.72 8.30 -8.53
N ASP A 109 -16.21 7.47 -9.44
CA ASP A 109 -16.91 7.04 -10.64
C ASP A 109 -18.19 6.26 -10.28
N ALA A 110 -18.12 5.32 -9.33
CA ALA A 110 -19.30 4.59 -8.85
C ALA A 110 -20.33 5.50 -8.18
N ARG A 111 -19.89 6.58 -7.51
CA ARG A 111 -20.78 7.57 -6.91
C ARG A 111 -21.51 8.39 -7.97
N HIS A 112 -20.84 8.76 -9.05
CA HIS A 112 -21.45 9.47 -10.17
C HIS A 112 -22.48 8.63 -10.92
N VAL A 113 -22.28 7.32 -11.04
CA VAL A 113 -23.25 6.41 -11.69
C VAL A 113 -24.52 6.20 -10.85
N TYR A 114 -24.42 6.33 -9.53
CA TYR A 114 -25.56 6.20 -8.63
C TYR A 114 -26.45 7.46 -8.52
N GLN A 115 -25.89 8.65 -8.78
CA GLN A 115 -26.61 9.93 -8.72
C GLN A 115 -27.52 10.13 -9.93
#